data_AF-A0A2U3P5K8-F1
#
_entry.id   AF-A0A2U3P5K8-F1
#
_cell.length_a   1.000
_cell.length_b   1.000
_cell.length_c   1.000
_cell.angle_alpha   90.00
_cell.angle_beta   90.00
_cell.angle_gamma   90.00
#
_symmetry.space_group_name_H-M   'P 1'
#
loop_
_entity.id
_entity.type
_entity.pdbx_description
1 polymer ?
#
loop_
_entity_poly.entity_id
_entity_poly.type
_entity_poly.pdbx_seq_one_letter_code
_entity_poly.pdbx_strand_id
1 'polypeptide(L)'
;MSQLRSIPLPGSGRITLAALAVVPAAMAYPWNSTRDYWVLGIAAVVVVVLFGWWHGLHFTTIAGRRLAMAGRRGKPIPPARPATTTALLRIGPPVDDNEVLPLPLIARYLDRYGIRADKIRITSRDNASDASRRETWIGITISAADNLAALQARSSRIPLQETAEVAARRLADHLREIGWEANTVGADDVPRLVTPNIRETWSALQRGASDYVVAYQINVNNALPETLEAIRSYPARETCTALEIACGGTGGLNTIAAACAFLTETPADPGTPLPGLVAQRGNQLPALIALDLLSTRRLDGHVEAADGVLAGLDWPTPSAGAHRAPDPRSLVDQDA
;
A
#
# COMPACT_ATOMS: atom_id res chain seq x y z
N MET A 1 -29.26 2.51 0.17
CA MET A 1 -29.18 3.29 -1.08
C MET A 1 -28.25 2.57 -2.03
N SER A 2 -28.70 2.42 -3.28
CA SER A 2 -28.11 1.64 -4.36
C SER A 2 -26.62 1.96 -4.59
N GLN A 3 -25.75 0.98 -4.31
CA GLN A 3 -24.38 1.02 -4.82
C GLN A 3 -24.44 0.77 -6.32
N LEU A 4 -24.25 1.83 -7.11
CA LEU A 4 -23.87 1.69 -8.51
C LEU A 4 -22.51 0.99 -8.54
N ARG A 5 -22.59 -0.34 -8.66
CA ARG A 5 -21.47 -1.26 -8.81
C ARG A 5 -20.79 -0.90 -10.12
N SER A 6 -19.78 -0.03 -10.04
CA SER A 6 -18.91 0.33 -11.16
C SER A 6 -18.40 -0.95 -11.81
N ILE A 7 -18.80 -1.15 -13.08
CA ILE A 7 -18.28 -2.24 -13.90
C ILE A 7 -16.81 -1.90 -14.15
N PRO A 8 -15.85 -2.73 -13.69
CA PRO A 8 -14.45 -2.48 -14.00
C PRO A 8 -14.27 -2.53 -15.52
N LEU A 9 -13.76 -1.44 -16.11
CA LEU A 9 -13.50 -1.42 -17.54
C LEU A 9 -12.57 -2.60 -17.91
N PRO A 10 -12.95 -3.44 -18.88
CA PRO A 10 -12.13 -4.57 -19.28
C PRO A 10 -10.83 -4.08 -19.90
N GLY A 11 -9.70 -4.60 -19.43
CA GLY A 11 -8.39 -4.28 -20.00
C GLY A 11 -8.27 -4.72 -21.46
N SER A 12 -7.41 -4.04 -22.23
CA SER A 12 -7.20 -4.23 -23.67
C SER A 12 -7.02 -5.70 -24.07
N GLY A 13 -6.24 -6.48 -23.31
CA GLY A 13 -6.03 -7.91 -23.59
C GLY A 13 -7.29 -8.77 -23.56
N ARG A 14 -8.28 -8.45 -22.71
CA ARG A 14 -9.57 -9.16 -22.68
C ARG A 14 -10.41 -8.83 -23.89
N ILE A 15 -10.39 -7.56 -24.31
CA ILE A 15 -11.09 -7.10 -25.51
C ILE A 15 -10.50 -7.79 -26.74
N THR A 16 -9.18 -7.88 -26.85
CA THR A 16 -8.52 -8.57 -27.97
C THR A 16 -8.85 -10.07 -28.01
N LEU A 17 -8.82 -10.76 -26.86
CA LEU A 17 -9.18 -12.19 -26.79
C LEU A 17 -10.65 -12.43 -27.12
N ALA A 18 -11.54 -11.55 -26.65
CA ALA A 18 -12.96 -11.61 -26.98
C ALA A 18 -13.19 -11.39 -28.48
N ALA A 19 -12.54 -10.38 -29.07
CA ALA A 19 -12.59 -10.12 -30.51
C ALA A 19 -12.06 -11.31 -31.32
N LEU A 20 -10.96 -11.93 -30.88
CA LEU A 20 -10.38 -13.11 -31.50
C LEU A 20 -11.31 -14.33 -31.48
N ALA A 21 -12.20 -14.45 -30.49
CA ALA A 21 -13.19 -15.53 -30.43
C ALA A 21 -14.48 -15.19 -31.21
N VAL A 22 -14.94 -13.94 -31.13
CA VAL A 22 -16.21 -13.50 -31.72
C VAL A 22 -16.11 -13.32 -33.24
N VAL A 23 -14.99 -12.79 -33.75
CA VAL A 23 -14.82 -12.53 -35.20
C VAL A 23 -14.86 -13.83 -36.02
N PRO A 24 -14.14 -14.92 -35.66
CA PRO A 24 -14.27 -16.20 -36.36
C PRO A 24 -15.65 -16.82 -36.24
N ALA A 25 -16.32 -16.69 -35.10
CA ALA A 25 -17.69 -17.20 -34.92
C ALA A 25 -18.70 -16.45 -35.81
N ALA A 26 -18.51 -15.15 -36.02
CA ALA A 26 -19.31 -14.35 -36.95
C ALA A 26 -18.99 -14.68 -38.42
N MET A 27 -17.72 -14.92 -38.75
CA MET A 27 -17.30 -15.34 -40.09
C MET A 27 -17.82 -16.73 -40.49
N ALA A 28 -18.16 -17.57 -39.51
CA ALA A 28 -18.79 -18.87 -39.75
C ALA A 28 -20.29 -18.79 -40.11
N TYR A 29 -20.84 -17.58 -40.28
CA TYR A 29 -22.20 -17.37 -40.76
C TYR A 29 -22.27 -17.59 -42.28
N PRO A 30 -23.26 -18.36 -42.80
CA PRO A 30 -24.41 -18.95 -42.11
C PRO A 30 -24.11 -20.31 -41.45
N TRP A 31 -24.47 -20.45 -40.17
CA TRP A 31 -24.18 -21.64 -39.34
C TRP A 31 -25.02 -22.86 -39.74
N ASN A 32 -24.56 -23.58 -40.77
CA ASN A 32 -25.29 -24.70 -41.35
C ASN A 32 -24.69 -26.07 -40.97
N SER A 33 -23.51 -26.12 -40.35
CA SER A 33 -22.83 -27.36 -39.97
C SER A 33 -22.71 -27.52 -38.45
N THR A 34 -22.68 -28.77 -37.97
CA THR A 34 -22.43 -29.11 -36.55
C THR A 34 -21.14 -28.48 -36.03
N ARG A 35 -20.11 -28.35 -36.87
CA ARG A 35 -18.85 -27.68 -36.49
C ARG A 35 -19.04 -26.18 -36.23
N ASP A 36 -19.90 -25.53 -36.98
CA ASP A 36 -20.15 -24.08 -36.86
C ASP A 36 -20.84 -23.75 -35.52
N TYR A 37 -21.78 -24.62 -35.10
CA TYR A 37 -22.39 -24.54 -33.77
C TYR A 37 -21.40 -24.76 -32.62
N TRP A 38 -20.43 -25.66 -32.80
CA TRP A 38 -19.35 -25.84 -31.81
C TRP A 38 -18.48 -24.59 -31.68
N VAL A 39 -18.13 -23.94 -32.79
CA VAL A 39 -17.35 -22.69 -32.77
C VAL A 39 -18.12 -21.59 -32.06
N LEU A 40 -19.42 -21.44 -32.36
CA LEU A 40 -20.28 -20.46 -31.70
C LEU A 40 -20.41 -20.73 -30.19
N GLY A 41 -20.58 -22.00 -29.80
CA GLY A 41 -20.65 -22.41 -28.40
C GLY A 41 -19.35 -22.11 -27.64
N ILE A 42 -18.20 -22.42 -28.23
CA ILE A 42 -16.88 -22.11 -27.63
C ILE A 42 -16.71 -20.59 -27.49
N ALA A 43 -17.05 -19.82 -28.52
CA ALA A 43 -16.96 -18.36 -28.47
C ALA A 43 -17.84 -17.79 -27.35
N ALA A 44 -19.09 -18.26 -27.22
CA ALA A 44 -19.98 -17.85 -26.14
C ALA A 44 -19.41 -18.19 -24.75
N VAL A 45 -18.89 -19.42 -24.56
CA VAL A 45 -18.25 -19.84 -23.31
C VAL A 45 -17.03 -18.95 -23.00
N VAL A 46 -16.18 -18.67 -23.98
CA VAL A 46 -15.00 -17.81 -23.80
C VAL A 46 -15.41 -16.40 -23.36
N VAL A 47 -16.42 -15.81 -23.99
CA VAL A 47 -16.93 -14.48 -23.60
C VAL A 47 -17.48 -14.52 -22.17
N VAL A 48 -18.29 -15.53 -21.82
CA VAL A 48 -18.83 -15.68 -20.47
C VAL A 48 -17.73 -15.90 -19.44
N VAL A 49 -16.66 -16.61 -19.75
CA VAL A 49 -15.52 -16.81 -18.83
C VAL A 49 -14.66 -15.54 -18.68
N LEU A 50 -14.42 -14.81 -19.78
CA LEU A 50 -13.61 -13.59 -19.76
C LEU A 50 -14.32 -12.42 -19.07
N PHE A 51 -15.63 -12.26 -19.32
CA PHE A 51 -16.44 -11.18 -18.77
C PHE A 51 -17.29 -11.61 -17.58
N GLY A 52 -17.30 -12.90 -17.25
CA GLY A 52 -17.98 -13.45 -16.08
C GLY A 52 -17.53 -12.74 -14.82
N TRP A 53 -18.48 -12.07 -14.17
CA TRP A 53 -18.23 -11.23 -13.02
C TRP A 53 -18.77 -11.89 -11.76
N TRP A 54 -17.91 -12.05 -10.75
CA TRP A 54 -18.31 -12.58 -9.45
C TRP A 54 -17.72 -11.72 -8.34
N HIS A 55 -18.58 -11.16 -7.47
CA HIS A 55 -18.16 -10.37 -6.29
C HIS A 55 -17.22 -9.18 -6.59
N GLY A 56 -17.38 -8.49 -7.72
CA GLY A 56 -16.54 -7.33 -8.04
C GLY A 56 -15.23 -7.68 -8.77
N LEU A 57 -14.94 -8.97 -9.02
CA LEU A 57 -13.76 -9.42 -9.76
C LEU A 57 -14.16 -10.33 -10.94
N HIS A 58 -13.35 -10.32 -12.00
CA HIS A 58 -13.55 -11.25 -13.11
C HIS A 58 -13.13 -12.67 -12.72
N PHE A 59 -13.79 -13.67 -13.29
CA PHE A 59 -13.48 -15.09 -13.05
C PHE A 59 -12.00 -15.41 -13.30
N THR A 60 -11.42 -14.85 -14.37
CA THR A 60 -10.00 -14.99 -14.68
C THR A 60 -9.09 -14.44 -13.58
N THR A 61 -9.49 -13.33 -12.95
CA THR A 61 -8.73 -12.72 -11.85
C THR A 61 -8.81 -13.59 -10.60
N ILE A 62 -9.98 -14.16 -10.31
CA ILE A 62 -10.17 -15.09 -9.18
C ILE A 62 -9.30 -16.33 -9.36
N ALA A 63 -9.36 -16.96 -10.55
CA ALA A 63 -8.56 -18.14 -10.87
C ALA A 63 -7.06 -17.84 -10.83
N GLY A 64 -6.62 -16.72 -11.42
CA GLY A 64 -5.23 -16.28 -11.38
C GLY A 64 -4.71 -16.05 -9.95
N ARG A 65 -5.50 -15.38 -9.09
CA ARG A 65 -5.15 -15.17 -7.69
C ARG A 65 -5.11 -16.46 -6.89
N ARG A 66 -6.01 -17.42 -7.16
CA ARG A 66 -6.00 -18.76 -6.55
C ARG A 66 -4.75 -19.55 -6.93
N LEU A 67 -4.38 -19.55 -8.21
CA LEU A 67 -3.14 -20.17 -8.70
C LEU A 67 -1.92 -19.50 -8.09
N ALA A 68 -1.91 -18.16 -8.00
CA ALA A 68 -0.82 -17.42 -7.38
C ALA A 68 -0.66 -17.77 -5.88
N MET A 69 -1.75 -17.83 -5.11
CA MET A 69 -1.70 -18.29 -3.72
C MET A 69 -1.19 -19.73 -3.59
N ALA A 70 -1.64 -20.64 -4.46
CA ALA A 70 -1.16 -22.02 -4.46
C ALA A 70 0.33 -22.09 -4.79
N GLY A 71 0.79 -21.31 -5.77
CA GLY A 71 2.20 -21.22 -6.16
C GLY A 71 3.10 -20.52 -5.14
N ARG A 72 2.54 -19.68 -4.25
CA ARG A 72 3.26 -19.05 -3.13
C ARG A 72 3.46 -19.96 -1.93
N ARG A 73 2.65 -21.03 -1.78
CA ARG A 73 2.83 -21.99 -0.67
C ARG A 73 4.22 -22.62 -0.75
N GLY A 74 5.06 -22.31 0.24
CA GLY A 74 6.41 -22.85 0.36
C GLY A 74 7.49 -22.15 -0.47
N LYS A 75 7.19 -21.03 -1.15
CA LYS A 75 8.22 -20.26 -1.87
C LYS A 75 8.65 -19.03 -1.09
N PRO A 76 9.96 -18.69 -1.07
CA PRO A 76 10.44 -17.42 -0.56
C PRO A 76 9.77 -16.25 -1.28
N ILE A 77 9.45 -15.20 -0.53
CA ILE A 77 8.97 -13.94 -1.09
C ILE A 77 10.06 -13.38 -2.00
N PRO A 78 9.79 -13.11 -3.30
CA PRO A 78 10.79 -12.51 -4.18
C PRO A 78 11.30 -11.20 -3.58
N PRO A 79 12.62 -10.95 -3.60
CA PRO A 79 13.16 -9.68 -3.11
C PRO A 79 12.52 -8.53 -3.88
N ALA A 80 12.45 -7.38 -3.22
CA ALA A 80 11.93 -6.17 -3.83
C ALA A 80 12.83 -5.71 -5.00
N ARG A 81 12.38 -4.71 -5.76
CA ARG A 81 13.01 -4.31 -7.04
C ARG A 81 14.53 -4.14 -6.86
N PRO A 82 15.38 -4.81 -7.67
CA PRO A 82 16.82 -4.68 -7.53
C PRO A 82 17.22 -3.21 -7.71
N ALA A 83 18.18 -2.75 -6.90
CA ALA A 83 18.69 -1.38 -6.89
C ALA A 83 17.70 -0.28 -6.46
N THR A 84 16.78 -0.62 -5.54
CA THR A 84 16.01 0.36 -4.77
C THR A 84 16.34 0.23 -3.30
N THR A 85 16.38 1.35 -2.57
CA THR A 85 16.53 1.33 -1.11
C THR A 85 15.53 2.28 -0.46
N THR A 86 15.12 1.96 0.77
CA THR A 86 14.21 2.78 1.57
C THR A 86 14.92 3.24 2.83
N ALA A 87 14.93 4.54 3.08
CA ALA A 87 15.35 5.12 4.35
C ALA A 87 14.11 5.55 5.16
N LEU A 88 14.12 5.32 6.46
CA LEU A 88 12.98 5.56 7.35
C LEU A 88 13.26 6.69 8.35
N LEU A 89 12.22 7.46 8.61
CA LEU A 89 12.13 8.44 9.67
C LEU A 89 10.95 8.07 10.56
N ARG A 90 11.09 8.26 11.86
CA ARG A 90 10.00 8.25 12.83
C ARG A 90 9.66 9.69 13.19
N ILE A 91 8.38 10.00 13.18
CA ILE A 91 7.84 11.28 13.61
C ILE A 91 7.36 11.12 15.05
N GLY A 92 7.83 12.00 15.93
CA GLY A 92 7.33 12.20 17.28
C GLY A 92 6.24 13.27 17.32
N PRO A 93 5.75 13.64 18.51
CA PRO A 93 4.74 14.68 18.63
C PRO A 93 5.25 16.03 18.12
N PRO A 94 4.34 16.92 17.66
CA PRO A 94 4.74 18.29 17.35
C PRO A 94 5.23 18.98 18.63
N VAL A 95 6.29 19.78 18.51
CA VAL A 95 6.85 20.58 19.61
C VAL A 95 6.06 21.87 19.80
N ASP A 96 5.43 22.36 18.73
CA ASP A 96 4.59 23.56 18.69
C ASP A 96 3.10 23.21 18.47
N ASP A 97 2.18 24.20 18.53
CA ASP A 97 0.72 24.07 18.26
C ASP A 97 0.36 23.62 16.82
N ASN A 98 1.34 23.15 16.04
CA ASN A 98 1.14 22.71 14.67
C ASN A 98 0.67 21.25 14.67
N GLU A 99 -0.65 21.04 14.77
CA GLU A 99 -1.23 19.69 14.91
C GLU A 99 -1.20 18.87 13.60
N VAL A 100 -1.11 19.54 12.44
CA VAL A 100 -1.26 18.91 11.12
C VAL A 100 0.09 18.69 10.44
N LEU A 101 0.37 17.44 10.09
CA LEU A 101 1.60 17.06 9.37
C LEU A 101 1.65 17.72 7.97
N PRO A 102 2.75 18.41 7.59
CA PRO A 102 2.81 19.13 6.32
C PRO A 102 3.06 18.17 5.14
N LEU A 103 2.01 17.48 4.67
CA LEU A 103 2.07 16.57 3.52
C LEU A 103 2.55 17.22 2.22
N PRO A 104 2.16 18.47 1.88
CA PRO A 104 2.69 19.14 0.69
C PRO A 104 4.20 19.36 0.74
N LEU A 105 4.77 19.62 1.93
CA LEU A 105 6.20 19.75 2.11
C LEU A 105 6.91 18.42 1.86
N ILE A 106 6.39 17.33 2.43
CA ILE A 106 6.92 15.98 2.29
C ILE A 106 6.87 15.57 0.81
N ALA A 107 5.76 15.84 0.10
CA ALA A 107 5.64 15.54 -1.33
C ALA A 107 6.68 16.26 -2.20
N ARG A 108 7.13 17.46 -1.80
CA ARG A 108 8.21 18.17 -2.52
C ARG A 108 9.56 17.48 -2.43
N TYR A 109 9.77 16.54 -1.51
CA TYR A 109 11.00 15.72 -1.48
C TYR A 109 10.99 14.59 -2.51
N LEU A 110 9.92 14.44 -3.31
CA LEU A 110 9.90 13.52 -4.45
C LEU A 110 10.91 13.91 -5.54
N ASP A 111 11.09 15.21 -5.80
CA ASP A 111 12.14 15.73 -6.68
C ASP A 111 12.76 16.97 -6.04
N ARG A 112 13.87 16.77 -5.32
CA ARG A 112 14.56 17.86 -4.62
C ARG A 112 16.06 17.60 -4.55
N TYR A 113 16.84 18.68 -4.60
CA TYR A 113 18.31 18.63 -4.51
C TYR A 113 18.97 17.73 -5.57
N GLY A 114 18.34 17.60 -6.75
CA GLY A 114 18.83 16.75 -7.84
C GLY A 114 18.70 15.25 -7.59
N ILE A 115 17.88 14.84 -6.61
CA ILE A 115 17.56 13.44 -6.32
C ILE A 115 16.04 13.25 -6.45
N ARG A 116 15.66 12.23 -7.19
CA ARG A 116 14.28 11.80 -7.43
C ARG A 116 13.96 10.58 -6.57
N ALA A 117 13.07 10.72 -5.60
CA ALA A 117 12.53 9.57 -4.90
C ALA A 117 11.53 8.83 -5.80
N ASP A 118 11.59 7.51 -5.79
CA ASP A 118 10.61 6.67 -6.47
C ASP A 118 9.22 6.84 -5.83
N LYS A 119 9.22 6.92 -4.49
CA LYS A 119 8.04 7.13 -3.68
C LYS A 119 8.41 7.64 -2.29
N ILE A 120 7.44 8.31 -1.65
CA ILE A 120 7.44 8.64 -0.23
C ILE A 120 6.20 8.01 0.37
N ARG A 121 6.37 7.26 1.45
CA ARG A 121 5.28 6.61 2.17
C ARG A 121 5.20 7.15 3.58
N ILE A 122 3.99 7.47 4.01
CA ILE A 122 3.70 7.87 5.38
C ILE A 122 2.81 6.78 5.95
N THR A 123 3.27 6.14 7.02
CA THR A 123 2.56 5.04 7.67
C THR A 123 2.30 5.42 9.11
N SER A 124 1.04 5.35 9.54
CA SER A 124 0.63 5.48 10.93
C SER A 124 0.20 4.11 11.44
N ARG A 125 0.66 3.75 12.64
CA ARG A 125 0.20 2.58 13.37
C ARG A 125 -0.49 3.03 14.64
N ASP A 126 -1.74 2.62 14.76
CA ASP A 126 -2.59 2.91 15.91
C ASP A 126 -2.95 1.63 16.63
N ASN A 127 -3.02 1.69 17.95
CA ASN A 127 -3.42 0.59 18.80
C ASN A 127 -4.62 1.02 19.63
N ALA A 128 -5.77 0.36 19.47
CA ALA A 128 -7.00 0.77 20.14
C ALA A 128 -6.90 0.68 21.68
N SER A 129 -6.02 -0.16 22.21
CA SER A 129 -5.82 -0.27 23.66
C SER A 129 -4.94 0.85 24.23
N ASP A 130 -4.15 1.52 23.40
CA ASP A 130 -3.22 2.57 23.83
C ASP A 130 -3.02 3.61 22.73
N ALA A 131 -3.93 4.58 22.68
CA ALA A 131 -3.87 5.70 21.74
C ALA A 131 -2.59 6.56 21.90
N SER A 132 -1.89 6.45 23.04
CA SER A 132 -0.61 7.11 23.26
C SER A 132 0.52 6.43 22.47
N ARG A 133 0.41 5.14 22.15
CA ARG A 133 1.39 4.39 21.34
C ARG A 133 1.20 4.57 19.84
N ARG A 134 0.57 5.66 19.41
CA ARG A 134 0.49 5.99 18.00
C ARG A 134 1.87 6.36 17.49
N GLU A 135 2.35 5.60 16.52
CA GLU A 135 3.66 5.82 15.90
C GLU A 135 3.45 6.13 14.42
N THR A 136 4.12 7.18 13.94
CA THR A 136 4.11 7.57 12.53
C THR A 136 5.52 7.49 11.96
N TRP A 137 5.64 6.88 10.79
CA TRP A 137 6.89 6.79 10.04
C TRP A 137 6.75 7.40 8.66
N ILE A 138 7.84 7.99 8.17
CA ILE A 138 8.00 8.40 6.79
C ILE A 138 9.11 7.56 6.17
N GLY A 139 8.79 6.81 5.13
CA GLY A 139 9.77 6.12 4.29
C GLY A 139 9.99 6.85 2.98
N ILE A 140 11.25 7.09 2.63
CA ILE A 140 11.65 7.60 1.32
C ILE A 140 12.35 6.46 0.59
N THR A 141 11.81 6.06 -0.56
CA THR A 141 12.43 5.05 -1.41
C THR A 141 13.09 5.71 -2.60
N ILE A 142 14.37 5.38 -2.83
CA ILE A 142 15.16 5.89 -3.94
C ILE A 142 15.49 4.73 -4.89
N SER A 143 15.33 5.00 -6.18
CA SER A 143 15.70 4.10 -7.28
C SER A 143 17.06 4.50 -7.85
N ALA A 144 17.98 3.56 -7.96
CA ALA A 144 19.28 3.82 -8.58
C ALA A 144 19.14 4.12 -10.07
N ALA A 145 18.20 3.47 -10.77
CA ALA A 145 18.00 3.65 -12.20
C ALA A 145 17.58 5.09 -12.54
N ASP A 146 16.68 5.66 -11.74
CA ASP A 146 16.16 7.01 -11.96
C ASP A 146 17.14 8.12 -11.53
N ASN A 147 18.18 7.75 -10.76
CA ASN A 147 19.16 8.68 -10.19
C ASN A 147 20.61 8.36 -10.58
N LEU A 148 20.80 7.54 -11.63
CA LEU A 148 22.12 6.96 -11.92
C LEU A 148 23.20 8.04 -12.11
N ALA A 149 22.89 9.11 -12.85
CA ALA A 149 23.82 10.21 -13.08
C ALA A 149 24.22 10.91 -11.78
N ALA A 150 23.27 11.15 -10.87
CA ALA A 150 23.52 11.79 -9.58
C ALA A 150 24.33 10.89 -8.64
N LEU A 151 24.11 9.58 -8.69
CA LEU A 151 24.87 8.61 -7.88
C LEU A 151 26.30 8.43 -8.41
N GLN A 152 26.48 8.36 -9.73
CA GLN A 152 27.79 8.26 -10.37
C GLN A 152 28.66 9.50 -10.13
N ALA A 153 28.05 10.69 -10.10
CA ALA A 153 28.75 11.93 -9.78
C ALA A 153 29.30 11.96 -8.34
N ARG A 154 28.71 11.17 -7.41
CA ARG A 154 29.16 11.08 -6.02
C ARG A 154 30.26 10.05 -5.84
N SER A 155 30.16 8.89 -6.50
CA SER A 155 31.18 7.84 -6.45
C SER A 155 30.95 6.78 -7.52
N SER A 156 32.05 6.18 -8.01
CA SER A 156 32.02 5.01 -8.90
C SER A 156 31.39 3.77 -8.26
N ARG A 157 31.28 3.74 -6.92
CA ARG A 157 30.62 2.65 -6.18
C ARG A 157 29.10 2.77 -6.11
N ILE A 158 28.50 3.85 -6.63
CA ILE A 158 27.04 4.10 -6.64
C ILE A 158 26.47 4.03 -5.21
N PRO A 159 26.68 5.07 -4.37
CA PRO A 159 26.35 5.06 -2.95
C PRO A 159 24.84 5.29 -2.73
N LEU A 160 24.04 4.28 -3.06
CA LEU A 160 22.57 4.36 -3.04
C LEU A 160 22.04 4.49 -1.60
N GLN A 161 22.55 3.65 -0.70
CA GLN A 161 22.10 3.61 0.71
C GLN A 161 22.41 4.93 1.41
N GLU A 162 23.64 5.41 1.28
CA GLU A 162 24.09 6.66 1.90
C GLU A 162 23.33 7.86 1.33
N THR A 163 23.03 7.85 0.04
CA THR A 163 22.22 8.92 -0.58
C THR A 163 20.80 8.94 -0.03
N ALA A 164 20.18 7.78 0.18
CA ALA A 164 18.85 7.70 0.79
C ALA A 164 18.85 8.14 2.26
N GLU A 165 19.85 7.74 3.04
CA GLU A 165 20.01 8.18 4.43
C GLU A 165 20.24 9.68 4.55
N VAL A 166 21.03 10.28 3.64
CA VAL A 166 21.23 11.73 3.60
C VAL A 166 19.93 12.45 3.20
N ALA A 167 19.16 11.92 2.25
CA ALA A 167 17.87 12.48 1.88
C ALA A 167 16.88 12.44 3.05
N ALA A 168 16.83 11.32 3.78
CA ALA A 168 16.03 11.15 4.99
C ALA A 168 16.47 12.12 6.09
N ARG A 169 17.78 12.25 6.36
CA ARG A 169 18.30 13.20 7.35
C ARG A 169 17.93 14.64 7.03
N ARG A 170 18.06 15.05 5.76
CA ARG A 170 17.65 16.39 5.31
C ARG A 170 16.15 16.65 5.42
N LEU A 171 15.32 15.61 5.27
CA LEU A 171 13.88 15.75 5.55
C LEU A 171 13.64 15.89 7.06
N ALA A 172 14.31 15.08 7.89
CA ALA A 172 14.20 15.16 9.34
C ALA A 172 14.61 16.53 9.87
N ASP A 173 15.73 17.07 9.41
CA ASP A 173 16.23 18.38 9.85
C ASP A 173 15.26 19.50 9.46
N HIS A 174 14.71 19.47 8.24
CA HIS A 174 13.70 20.45 7.80
C HIS A 174 12.38 20.32 8.57
N LEU A 175 11.97 19.10 8.94
CA LEU A 175 10.80 18.90 9.80
C LEU A 175 11.05 19.46 11.21
N ARG A 176 12.25 19.25 11.78
CA ARG A 176 12.66 19.84 13.07
C ARG A 176 12.69 21.35 13.03
N GLU A 177 13.17 21.95 11.93
CA GLU A 177 13.14 23.41 11.73
C GLU A 177 11.71 23.98 11.73
N ILE A 178 10.71 23.18 11.34
CA ILE A 178 9.28 23.57 11.34
C ILE A 178 8.58 23.16 12.65
N GLY A 179 9.31 22.69 13.66
CA GLY A 179 8.78 22.37 14.98
C GLY A 179 8.31 20.92 15.17
N TRP A 180 8.70 19.98 14.30
CA TRP A 180 8.38 18.56 14.45
C TRP A 180 9.53 17.76 15.06
N GLU A 181 9.23 16.85 15.98
CA GLU A 181 10.23 15.85 16.37
C GLU A 181 10.35 14.79 15.25
N ALA A 182 11.49 14.70 14.58
CA ALA A 182 11.74 13.71 13.53
C ALA A 182 13.09 13.03 13.75
N ASN A 183 13.13 11.70 13.80
CA ASN A 183 14.36 10.93 14.05
C ASN A 183 14.54 9.86 12.97
N THR A 184 15.77 9.69 12.46
CA THR A 184 16.08 8.60 11.51
C THR A 184 16.09 7.27 12.24
N VAL A 185 15.50 6.23 11.66
CA VAL A 185 15.39 4.90 12.27
C VAL A 185 16.07 3.86 11.39
N GLY A 186 16.87 2.98 12.01
CA GLY A 186 17.52 1.87 11.33
C GLY A 186 16.53 0.77 10.95
N ALA A 187 16.89 -0.09 10.00
CA ALA A 187 16.00 -1.16 9.52
C ALA A 187 15.63 -2.19 10.61
N ASP A 188 16.45 -2.34 11.64
CA ASP A 188 16.26 -3.35 12.70
C ASP A 188 15.29 -2.90 13.80
N ASP A 189 15.10 -1.59 13.96
CA ASP A 189 14.25 -0.98 15.00
C ASP A 189 12.77 -0.84 14.57
N VAL A 190 12.42 -1.41 13.42
CA VAL A 190 11.14 -1.18 12.75
C VAL A 190 10.19 -2.34 12.99
N PRO A 191 8.95 -2.09 13.46
CA PRO A 191 7.99 -3.16 13.65
C PRO A 191 7.61 -3.81 12.31
N ARG A 192 7.74 -5.14 12.23
CA ARG A 192 7.37 -5.90 11.04
C ARG A 192 5.89 -6.24 11.03
N LEU A 193 5.21 -5.90 9.94
CA LEU A 193 3.79 -6.24 9.73
C LEU A 193 3.59 -7.71 9.32
N VAL A 194 4.59 -8.33 8.70
CA VAL A 194 4.54 -9.73 8.28
C VAL A 194 5.55 -10.53 9.10
N THR A 195 5.06 -11.49 9.89
CA THR A 195 5.88 -12.45 10.60
C THR A 195 6.10 -13.71 9.75
N PRO A 196 7.21 -14.45 9.95
CA PRO A 196 7.58 -15.55 9.06
C PRO A 196 6.62 -16.77 9.11
N ASN A 197 5.81 -16.92 10.16
CA ASN A 197 4.91 -18.07 10.35
C ASN A 197 3.44 -17.76 10.03
N ILE A 198 3.19 -16.93 9.01
CA ILE A 198 1.84 -16.49 8.63
C ILE A 198 1.25 -17.42 7.57
N ARG A 199 -0.04 -17.75 7.72
CA ARG A 199 -0.81 -18.53 6.74
C ARG A 199 -1.71 -17.63 5.91
N GLU A 200 -1.51 -17.62 4.59
CA GLU A 200 -2.39 -16.89 3.66
C GLU A 200 -3.70 -17.65 3.42
N THR A 201 -4.82 -16.98 3.67
CA THR A 201 -6.17 -17.39 3.26
C THR A 201 -6.72 -16.44 2.19
N TRP A 202 -7.87 -16.77 1.59
CA TRP A 202 -8.45 -15.94 0.54
C TRP A 202 -8.80 -14.53 0.99
N SER A 203 -9.26 -14.36 2.23
CA SER A 203 -9.72 -13.08 2.79
C SER A 203 -8.76 -12.45 3.78
N ALA A 204 -7.88 -13.24 4.43
CA ALA A 204 -7.03 -12.77 5.53
C ALA A 204 -5.67 -13.47 5.57
N LEU A 205 -4.72 -12.90 6.31
CA LEU A 205 -3.52 -13.58 6.79
C LEU A 205 -3.72 -13.99 8.25
N GLN A 206 -3.58 -15.27 8.55
CA GLN A 206 -3.62 -15.76 9.92
C GLN A 206 -2.22 -15.70 10.53
N ARG A 207 -2.09 -14.94 11.63
CA ARG A 207 -0.90 -14.81 12.46
C ARG A 207 -1.10 -15.64 13.72
N GLY A 208 -0.38 -16.76 13.84
CA GLY A 208 -0.57 -17.66 14.98
C GLY A 208 -1.95 -18.34 14.97
N ALA A 209 -2.52 -18.59 16.15
CA ALA A 209 -3.77 -19.32 16.29
C ALA A 209 -5.02 -18.43 16.12
N SER A 210 -4.99 -17.19 16.63
CA SER A 210 -6.20 -16.37 16.82
C SER A 210 -6.14 -14.98 16.17
N ASP A 211 -4.97 -14.52 15.72
CA ASP A 211 -4.87 -13.18 15.13
C ASP A 211 -5.02 -13.24 13.61
N TYR A 212 -5.83 -12.35 13.05
CA TYR A 212 -6.03 -12.19 11.61
C TYR A 212 -5.60 -10.78 11.20
N VAL A 213 -4.77 -10.69 10.16
CA VAL A 213 -4.40 -9.43 9.53
C VAL A 213 -5.07 -9.36 8.17
N VAL A 214 -5.80 -8.28 7.92
CA VAL A 214 -6.44 -8.07 6.61
C VAL A 214 -6.05 -6.73 6.06
N ALA A 215 -5.47 -6.75 4.85
CA ALA A 215 -5.18 -5.56 4.07
C ALA A 215 -6.35 -5.20 3.15
N TYR A 216 -6.60 -3.90 3.11
CA TYR A 216 -7.54 -3.24 2.25
C TYR A 216 -6.82 -2.12 1.50
N GLN A 217 -7.21 -1.92 0.25
CA GLN A 217 -6.86 -0.72 -0.50
C GLN A 217 -7.92 0.34 -0.23
N ILE A 218 -7.51 1.58 -0.07
CA ILE A 218 -8.42 2.72 0.12
C ILE A 218 -8.60 3.39 -1.24
N ASN A 219 -9.85 3.66 -1.61
CA ASN A 219 -10.13 4.42 -2.81
C ASN A 219 -9.74 5.89 -2.61
N VAL A 220 -8.81 6.39 -3.42
CA VAL A 220 -8.36 7.78 -3.36
C VAL A 220 -9.35 8.64 -4.15
N ASN A 221 -10.27 9.29 -3.45
CA ASN A 221 -11.27 10.19 -4.01
C ASN A 221 -11.50 11.37 -3.05
N ASN A 222 -12.45 12.26 -3.36
CA ASN A 222 -12.76 13.42 -2.52
C ASN A 222 -13.28 13.04 -1.12
N ALA A 223 -13.72 11.79 -0.90
CA ALA A 223 -14.19 11.28 0.39
C ALA A 223 -13.09 10.58 1.21
N LEU A 224 -11.82 10.74 0.79
CA LEU A 224 -10.67 10.13 1.45
C LEU A 224 -10.51 10.61 2.92
N PRO A 225 -10.66 11.91 3.25
CA PRO A 225 -10.54 12.36 4.65
C PRO A 225 -11.56 11.67 5.57
N GLU A 226 -12.83 11.58 5.17
CA GLU A 226 -13.88 10.92 5.95
C GLU A 226 -13.64 9.41 6.05
N THR A 227 -13.08 8.80 5.01
CA THR A 227 -12.72 7.38 5.02
C THR A 227 -11.58 7.11 6.00
N LEU A 228 -10.56 7.97 6.04
CA LEU A 228 -9.46 7.86 7.01
C LEU A 228 -9.96 8.06 8.44
N GLU A 229 -10.88 8.98 8.67
CA GLU A 229 -11.53 9.17 9.97
C GLU A 229 -12.32 7.94 10.40
N ALA A 230 -13.12 7.37 9.50
CA ALA A 230 -13.86 6.14 9.77
C ALA A 230 -12.94 4.95 10.08
N ILE A 231 -11.78 4.85 9.40
CA ILE A 231 -10.74 3.84 9.68
C ILE A 231 -10.16 4.03 11.08
N ARG A 232 -9.93 5.28 11.51
CA ARG A 232 -9.43 5.58 12.87
C ARG A 232 -10.43 5.19 13.95
N SER A 233 -11.72 5.44 13.73
CA SER A 233 -12.77 5.08 14.68
C SER A 233 -13.16 3.61 14.67
N TYR A 234 -12.59 2.81 13.75
CA TYR A 234 -12.92 1.40 13.62
C TYR A 234 -12.32 0.57 14.78
N PRO A 235 -13.12 -0.25 15.47
CA PRO A 235 -12.64 -1.04 16.61
C PRO A 235 -11.81 -2.24 16.13
N ALA A 236 -10.54 -2.01 15.82
CA ALA A 236 -9.54 -3.05 15.58
C ALA A 236 -8.47 -3.02 16.68
N ARG A 237 -7.85 -4.16 16.95
CA ARG A 237 -6.77 -4.24 17.95
C ARG A 237 -5.57 -3.37 17.55
N GLU A 238 -5.29 -3.36 16.25
CA GLU A 238 -4.27 -2.53 15.66
C GLU A 238 -4.69 -2.12 14.25
N THR A 239 -4.47 -0.86 13.92
CA THR A 239 -4.77 -0.28 12.62
C THR A 239 -3.50 0.31 12.04
N CYS A 240 -3.04 -0.23 10.91
CA CYS A 240 -1.95 0.32 10.15
C CYS A 240 -2.51 1.01 8.91
N THR A 241 -2.30 2.31 8.78
CA THR A 241 -2.74 3.09 7.61
C THR A 241 -1.51 3.65 6.93
N ALA A 242 -1.41 3.47 5.61
CA ALA A 242 -0.32 3.99 4.81
C ALA A 242 -0.85 4.83 3.65
N LEU A 243 -0.20 5.97 3.45
CA LEU A 243 -0.35 6.86 2.30
C LEU A 243 0.96 6.85 1.53
N GLU A 244 0.91 6.53 0.25
CA GLU A 244 2.06 6.55 -0.65
C GLU A 244 1.87 7.63 -1.71
N ILE A 245 2.85 8.51 -1.81
CA ILE A 245 2.95 9.55 -2.82
C ILE A 245 4.12 9.17 -3.71
N ALA A 246 3.88 9.02 -5.00
CA ALA A 246 4.92 8.69 -5.97
C ALA A 246 4.93 9.71 -7.10
N CYS A 247 6.09 9.95 -7.70
CA CYS A 247 6.15 10.74 -8.91
C CYS A 247 5.40 9.98 -10.03
N GLY A 248 4.41 10.63 -10.64
CA GLY A 248 3.75 10.10 -11.83
C GLY A 248 4.70 10.10 -13.01
N GLY A 249 4.31 9.41 -14.08
CA GLY A 249 5.15 9.26 -15.28
C GLY A 249 5.35 10.57 -16.06
N THR A 250 5.40 10.45 -17.38
CA THR A 250 5.56 11.57 -18.33
C THR A 250 4.44 12.62 -18.19
N GLY A 251 4.63 13.56 -17.26
CA GLY A 251 3.65 14.59 -16.90
C GLY A 251 3.99 15.29 -15.57
N GLY A 252 4.82 14.70 -14.72
CA GLY A 252 5.30 15.34 -13.49
C GLY A 252 4.24 15.55 -12.40
N LEU A 253 3.01 15.10 -12.64
CA LEU A 253 1.94 15.09 -11.64
C LEU A 253 2.21 13.96 -10.65
N ASN A 254 2.04 14.24 -9.36
CA ASN A 254 2.18 13.22 -8.33
C ASN A 254 1.02 12.22 -8.43
N THR A 255 1.28 10.98 -8.05
CA THR A 255 0.27 9.94 -7.90
C THR A 255 0.17 9.56 -6.43
N ILE A 256 -1.05 9.25 -5.98
CA ILE A 256 -1.33 8.90 -4.60
C ILE A 256 -2.00 7.53 -4.57
N ALA A 257 -1.59 6.71 -3.62
CA ALA A 257 -2.25 5.47 -3.24
C ALA A 257 -2.38 5.42 -1.72
N ALA A 258 -3.46 4.81 -1.22
CA ALA A 258 -3.66 4.63 0.21
C ALA A 258 -4.09 3.18 0.49
N ALA A 259 -3.62 2.64 1.60
CA ALA A 259 -3.95 1.29 2.04
C ALA A 259 -4.07 1.24 3.57
N CYS A 260 -4.86 0.32 4.07
CA CYS A 260 -4.92 0.03 5.49
C CYS A 260 -4.84 -1.47 5.76
N ALA A 261 -4.34 -1.83 6.93
CA ALA A 261 -4.40 -3.18 7.46
C ALA A 261 -4.97 -3.14 8.87
N PHE A 262 -5.91 -4.04 9.13
CA PHE A 262 -6.49 -4.24 10.45
C PHE A 262 -6.01 -5.57 11.03
N LEU A 263 -5.60 -5.54 12.30
CA LEU A 263 -5.39 -6.72 13.12
C LEU A 263 -6.67 -6.98 13.93
N THR A 264 -7.32 -8.11 13.68
CA THR A 264 -8.55 -8.53 14.36
C THR A 264 -8.37 -9.91 14.99
N GLU A 265 -9.05 -10.16 16.11
CA GLU A 265 -9.07 -11.47 16.78
C GLU A 265 -10.10 -12.42 16.16
N THR A 266 -11.02 -11.88 15.36
CA THR A 266 -12.02 -12.63 14.62
C THR A 266 -11.66 -12.72 13.14
N PRO A 267 -12.04 -13.82 12.46
CA PRO A 267 -11.93 -13.91 11.02
C PRO A 267 -12.69 -12.76 10.35
N ALA A 268 -12.07 -12.13 9.36
CA ALA A 268 -12.72 -11.06 8.63
C ALA A 268 -13.98 -11.56 7.91
N ASP A 269 -15.06 -10.83 8.11
CA ASP A 269 -16.33 -11.03 7.44
C ASP A 269 -16.12 -10.92 5.91
N PRO A 270 -16.91 -11.59 5.07
CA PRO A 270 -16.67 -11.57 3.64
C PRO A 270 -16.91 -10.18 3.05
N GLY A 271 -17.52 -9.22 3.74
CA GLY A 271 -17.73 -7.85 3.28
C GLY A 271 -16.49 -6.96 3.32
N THR A 272 -16.67 -5.69 2.92
CA THR A 272 -15.76 -4.60 3.25
C THR A 272 -16.33 -3.89 4.48
N PRO A 273 -15.55 -3.72 5.56
CA PRO A 273 -16.09 -3.21 6.83
C PRO A 273 -16.54 -1.75 6.75
N LEU A 274 -15.91 -0.97 5.87
CA LEU A 274 -16.20 0.45 5.68
C LEU A 274 -16.39 0.77 4.19
N PRO A 275 -17.21 1.78 3.85
CA PRO A 275 -17.29 2.31 2.50
C PRO A 275 -15.93 2.88 2.06
N GLY A 276 -15.61 2.79 0.77
CA GLY A 276 -14.33 3.26 0.23
C GLY A 276 -13.16 2.26 0.35
N LEU A 277 -13.30 1.20 1.15
CA LEU A 277 -12.33 0.11 1.21
C LEU A 277 -12.56 -0.93 0.13
N VAL A 278 -11.48 -1.42 -0.48
CA VAL A 278 -11.46 -2.50 -1.46
C VAL A 278 -10.67 -3.67 -0.89
N ALA A 279 -11.36 -4.79 -0.67
CA ALA A 279 -10.73 -5.99 -0.11
C ALA A 279 -9.75 -6.64 -1.11
N GLN A 280 -8.51 -6.87 -0.68
CA GLN A 280 -7.46 -7.49 -1.50
C GLN A 280 -7.54 -9.04 -1.50
N ARG A 281 -8.74 -9.58 -1.79
CA ARG A 281 -8.97 -11.03 -1.73
C ARG A 281 -8.06 -11.82 -2.67
N GLY A 282 -7.35 -12.81 -2.14
CA GLY A 282 -6.36 -13.61 -2.85
C GLY A 282 -5.03 -12.90 -3.15
N ASN A 283 -4.88 -11.66 -2.67
CA ASN A 283 -3.67 -10.83 -2.80
C ASN A 283 -3.24 -10.25 -1.44
N GLN A 284 -3.64 -10.89 -0.34
CA GLN A 284 -3.40 -10.39 1.02
C GLN A 284 -1.92 -10.38 1.37
N LEU A 285 -1.19 -11.47 1.07
CA LEU A 285 0.24 -11.54 1.37
C LEU A 285 1.05 -10.49 0.59
N PRO A 286 0.91 -10.36 -0.76
CA PRO A 286 1.60 -9.31 -1.49
C PRO A 286 1.23 -7.89 -1.04
N ALA A 287 -0.05 -7.63 -0.72
CA ALA A 287 -0.50 -6.34 -0.22
C ALA A 287 0.15 -5.99 1.13
N LEU A 288 0.24 -6.95 2.06
CA LEU A 288 0.89 -6.71 3.36
C LEU A 288 2.41 -6.59 3.27
N ILE A 289 3.05 -7.34 2.37
CA ILE A 289 4.48 -7.14 2.05
C ILE A 289 4.69 -5.77 1.42
N ALA A 290 3.78 -5.32 0.56
CA ALA A 290 3.84 -3.98 -0.02
C ALA A 290 3.63 -2.92 1.05
N LEU A 291 2.78 -3.16 2.06
CA LEU A 291 2.50 -2.23 3.17
C LEU A 291 3.64 -2.13 4.19
N ASP A 292 4.52 -3.13 4.28
CA ASP A 292 5.65 -3.15 5.20
C ASP A 292 6.51 -1.87 5.06
N LEU A 293 7.00 -1.36 6.20
CA LEU A 293 7.61 -0.03 6.29
C LEU A 293 8.85 0.11 5.40
N LEU A 294 9.67 -0.94 5.35
CA LEU A 294 10.90 -0.99 4.54
C LEU A 294 10.65 -1.42 3.09
N SER A 295 9.41 -1.74 2.71
CA SER A 295 9.10 -2.29 1.40
C SER A 295 9.35 -1.29 0.29
N THR A 296 10.18 -1.68 -0.69
CA THR A 296 10.37 -0.87 -1.91
C THR A 296 9.26 -1.09 -2.94
N ARG A 297 8.29 -1.99 -2.70
CA ARG A 297 7.16 -2.22 -3.59
C ARG A 297 6.12 -1.12 -3.46
N ARG A 298 5.61 -0.61 -4.58
CA ARG A 298 4.52 0.37 -4.58
C ARG A 298 3.21 -0.23 -4.08
N LEU A 299 2.34 0.61 -3.52
CA LEU A 299 0.99 0.20 -3.15
C LEU A 299 0.13 0.02 -4.40
N ASP A 300 -0.86 -0.86 -4.34
CA ASP A 300 -1.81 -1.03 -5.44
C ASP A 300 -2.78 0.16 -5.50
N GLY A 301 -3.14 0.59 -6.70
CA GLY A 301 -4.20 1.58 -6.92
C GLY A 301 -3.78 3.05 -6.87
N HIS A 302 -2.61 3.36 -7.40
CA HIS A 302 -2.23 4.74 -7.66
C HIS A 302 -3.22 5.43 -8.59
N VAL A 303 -3.66 6.61 -8.16
CA VAL A 303 -4.44 7.55 -8.96
C VAL A 303 -3.65 8.85 -9.05
N GLU A 304 -3.79 9.59 -10.15
CA GLU A 304 -3.22 10.93 -10.26
C GLU A 304 -3.77 11.82 -9.14
N ALA A 305 -2.88 12.51 -8.44
CA ALA A 305 -3.25 13.42 -7.38
C ALA A 305 -4.01 14.60 -7.97
N ALA A 306 -5.27 14.77 -7.59
CA ALA A 306 -5.96 16.03 -7.86
C ALA A 306 -5.33 17.16 -7.04
N ASP A 307 -5.30 18.36 -7.60
CA ASP A 307 -4.72 19.54 -6.94
C ASP A 307 -5.37 19.78 -5.58
N GLY A 308 -4.55 20.02 -4.55
CA GLY A 308 -5.01 20.34 -3.20
C GLY A 308 -5.42 19.16 -2.31
N VAL A 309 -5.51 17.92 -2.81
CA VAL A 309 -5.87 16.74 -1.99
C VAL A 309 -4.89 16.55 -0.82
N LEU A 310 -3.59 16.73 -1.06
CA LEU A 310 -2.58 16.63 0.00
C LEU A 310 -2.64 17.79 1.01
N ALA A 311 -3.15 18.96 0.62
CA ALA A 311 -3.25 20.10 1.52
C ALA A 311 -4.48 20.02 2.44
N GLY A 312 -5.54 19.36 1.99
CA GLY A 312 -6.76 19.15 2.78
C GLY A 312 -6.77 17.87 3.61
N LEU A 313 -5.73 17.03 3.54
CA LEU A 313 -5.69 15.76 4.25
C LEU A 313 -5.06 15.93 5.63
N ASP A 314 -5.87 15.74 6.66
CA ASP A 314 -5.38 15.67 8.04
C ASP A 314 -4.85 14.26 8.35
N TRP A 315 -3.52 14.16 8.44
CA TRP A 315 -2.86 12.90 8.76
C TRP A 315 -2.65 12.78 10.27
N PRO A 316 -3.02 11.65 10.89
CA PRO A 316 -2.93 11.50 12.33
C PRO A 316 -1.47 11.56 12.79
N THR A 317 -1.22 12.39 13.79
CA THR A 317 0.11 12.57 14.41
C THR A 317 0.13 11.99 15.83
N PRO A 318 1.31 11.64 16.37
CA PRO A 318 1.43 11.23 17.77
C PRO A 318 1.09 12.42 18.69
N SER A 319 0.34 12.19 19.76
CA SER A 319 0.02 13.24 20.72
C SER A 319 1.23 13.59 21.61
N ALA A 320 1.42 14.89 21.88
CA ALA A 320 2.44 15.38 22.80
C ALA A 320 2.16 14.87 24.22
N GLY A 321 2.86 13.80 24.63
CA GLY A 321 2.74 13.25 25.99
C GLY A 321 3.09 11.77 26.11
N ALA A 322 3.06 11.01 25.02
CA ALA A 322 3.25 9.56 25.10
C ALA A 322 4.70 9.09 25.30
N HIS A 323 5.68 9.88 24.87
CA HIS A 323 7.09 9.49 24.91
C HIS A 323 7.78 9.75 26.27
N ARG A 324 7.05 10.27 27.27
CA ARG A 324 7.60 10.62 28.59
C ARG A 324 7.37 9.58 29.69
N ALA A 325 6.81 8.41 29.39
CA ALA A 325 6.76 7.33 30.39
C ALA A 325 8.13 6.63 30.44
N PRO A 326 8.90 6.72 31.54
CA PRO A 326 10.07 5.89 31.72
C PRO A 326 9.62 4.43 31.80
N ASP A 327 10.41 3.52 31.25
CA ASP A 327 10.21 2.08 31.38
C ASP A 327 10.09 1.71 32.87
N PRO A 328 8.95 1.18 33.36
CA PRO A 328 8.79 0.82 34.77
C PRO A 328 9.63 -0.41 35.18
N ARG A 329 10.53 -0.90 34.32
CA ARG A 329 11.45 -2.01 34.59
C ARG A 329 12.85 -1.62 35.07
N SER A 330 13.15 -0.33 35.28
CA SER A 330 14.46 0.10 35.80
C SER A 330 14.48 0.46 37.30
N LEU A 331 13.49 0.01 38.09
CA LEU A 331 13.38 0.30 39.54
C LEU A 331 13.26 -0.96 40.42
N VAL A 332 13.77 -2.10 39.95
CA VAL A 332 13.94 -3.30 40.78
C VAL A 332 15.38 -3.80 40.61
N ASP A 333 16.35 -3.01 41.06
CA ASP A 333 17.65 -3.47 41.54
C ASP A 333 18.42 -2.30 42.15
N GLN A 334 17.91 -1.80 43.27
CA GLN A 334 18.64 -0.96 44.22
C GLN A 334 17.82 -0.97 45.52
N ASP A 335 17.92 -2.08 46.25
CA ASP A 335 17.82 -2.19 47.71
C ASP A 335 17.54 -3.65 48.10
N ALA A 336 18.62 -4.45 48.22
CA ALA A 336 18.79 -5.57 49.17
C ALA A 336 20.20 -6.16 49.02
#